data_AF-A0A966VMF8-F1
#
_entry.id   AF-A0A966VMF8-F1
#
_cell.length_a   1.000
_cell.length_b   1.000
_cell.length_c   1.000
_cell.angle_alpha   90.00
_cell.angle_beta   90.00
_cell.angle_gamma   90.00
#
_symmetry.space_group_name_H-M   'P 1'
#
loop_
_entity.id
_entity.type
_entity.pdbx_description
1 polymer ?
#
loop_
_entity_poly.entity_id
_entity_poly.type
_entity_poly.pdbx_seq_one_letter_code
_entity_poly.pdbx_strand_id
1 'polypeptide(L)' 'MKKKDSSAGRAIVIGAGHNGLVCAFYLARAGWRVDVYEKRPVLGGAAI' A
#
# COMPACT_ATOMS: atom_id res chain seq x y z
N MET A 1 30.78 2.32 8.39
CA MET A 1 29.45 2.02 7.79
C MET A 1 28.56 3.26 7.87
N LYS A 2 28.11 3.81 6.74
CA LYS A 2 27.10 4.88 6.75
C LYS A 2 25.72 4.28 7.04
N LYS A 3 25.03 4.75 8.08
CA LYS A 3 23.59 4.47 8.27
C LYS A 3 22.89 5.04 7.02
N LYS A 4 22.29 4.18 6.20
CA LYS A 4 21.31 4.61 5.19
C LYS A 4 20.18 5.25 5.97
N ASP A 5 19.80 6.46 5.61
CA ASP A 5 18.66 7.15 6.22
C ASP A 5 17.45 6.19 6.17
N SER A 6 17.06 5.67 7.32
CA SER A 6 16.03 4.63 7.43
C SER A 6 14.63 5.25 7.34
N SER A 7 14.46 6.27 6.50
CA SER A 7 13.17 6.91 6.27
C SER A 7 12.41 6.10 5.24
N ALA A 8 11.64 5.13 5.71
CA ALA A 8 10.71 4.43 4.86
C ALA A 8 9.76 5.44 4.17
N GLY A 9 9.48 5.21 2.89
CA GLY A 9 8.80 6.18 2.03
C GLY A 9 7.30 6.32 2.31
N ARG A 10 6.64 7.20 1.55
CA ARG A 10 5.17 7.32 1.51
C ARG A 10 4.66 6.89 0.15
N ALA A 11 3.56 6.15 0.11
CA ALA A 11 2.93 5.70 -1.12
C ALA A 11 1.42 5.91 -1.06
N ILE A 12 0.82 6.14 -2.24
CA ILE A 12 -0.63 6.16 -2.42
C ILE A 12 -0.98 5.06 -3.42
N VAL A 13 -1.94 4.20 -3.05
CA VAL A 13 -2.47 3.14 -3.91
C VAL A 13 -3.91 3.49 -4.28
N ILE A 14 -4.19 3.54 -5.58
CA ILE A 14 -5.54 3.80 -6.11
C ILE A 14 -6.14 2.47 -6.58
N GLY A 15 -7.28 2.11 -5.99
CA GLY A 15 -7.98 0.84 -6.16
C GLY A 15 -7.66 -0.15 -5.03
N ALA A 16 -8.68 -0.53 -4.26
CA ALA A 16 -8.56 -1.54 -3.19
C ALA A 16 -8.98 -2.94 -3.65
N GLY A 17 -8.59 -3.31 -4.88
CA GLY A 17 -8.67 -4.69 -5.37
C GLY A 17 -7.61 -5.59 -4.74
N HIS A 18 -7.69 -6.90 -4.98
CA HIS A 18 -6.70 -7.88 -4.49
C HIS A 18 -5.26 -7.41 -4.73
N ASN A 19 -4.92 -7.05 -5.96
CA ASN A 19 -3.56 -6.59 -6.31
C ASN A 19 -3.17 -5.29 -5.61
N GLY A 20 -4.11 -4.35 -5.45
CA GLY A 20 -3.86 -3.08 -4.78
C GLY A 20 -3.60 -3.28 -3.28
N LEU A 21 -4.38 -4.12 -2.62
CA LEU A 21 -4.21 -4.47 -1.21
C LEU A 21 -2.92 -5.26 -0.97
N VAL A 22 -2.58 -6.20 -1.86
CA VAL A 22 -1.31 -6.96 -1.77
C VAL A 22 -0.11 -6.03 -1.95
N CYS A 23 -0.16 -5.10 -2.91
CA CYS A 23 0.88 -4.08 -3.09
C CYS A 23 1.03 -3.21 -1.84
N ALA A 24 -0.09 -2.66 -1.32
CA ALA A 24 -0.10 -1.84 -0.12
C ALA A 24 0.46 -2.60 1.09
N PHE A 25 0.12 -3.88 1.24
CA PHE A 25 0.62 -4.74 2.29
C PHE A 25 2.15 -4.87 2.24
N TYR A 26 2.72 -5.15 1.07
CA TYR A 26 4.18 -5.30 0.95
C TYR A 26 4.94 -4.00 1.18
N LEU A 27 4.39 -2.87 0.73
CA LEU A 27 4.96 -1.55 1.00
C LEU A 27 4.92 -1.22 2.50
N ALA A 28 3.78 -1.44 3.16
CA ALA A 28 3.64 -1.26 4.60
C ALA A 28 4.59 -2.18 5.38
N ARG A 29 4.75 -3.44 4.95
CA ARG A 29 5.69 -4.40 5.54
C ARG A 29 7.16 -3.96 5.37
N ALA A 30 7.47 -3.25 4.29
CA ALA A 30 8.78 -2.61 4.08
C ALA A 30 8.95 -1.30 4.86
N GLY A 31 7.99 -0.95 5.72
CA GLY A 31 8.01 0.21 6.61
C GLY A 31 7.36 1.47 6.04
N TRP A 32 6.83 1.44 4.81
CA TRP A 32 6.27 2.62 4.18
C TRP A 32 4.94 3.02 4.83
N ARG A 33 4.64 4.33 4.85
CA ARG A 33 3.27 4.80 5.12
C ARG A 33 2.49 4.75 3.81
N VAL A 34 1.40 3.98 3.80
CA VAL A 34 0.61 3.74 2.58
C VAL A 34 -0.83 4.16 2.81
N ASP A 35 -1.34 5.04 1.96
CA ASP A 35 -2.74 5.41 1.91
C ASP A 35 -3.39 4.69 0.71
N VAL A 36 -4.52 4.01 0.93
CA VAL A 36 -5.25 3.28 -0.12
C VAL A 36 -6.62 3.91 -0.32
N TYR A 37 -6.97 4.21 -1.57
CA TYR A 37 -8.26 4.80 -1.93
C TYR A 37 -9.02 3.87 -2.87
N GLU A 38 -10.31 3.68 -2.59
CA GLU A 38 -11.22 2.89 -3.42
C GLU A 38 -12.48 3.71 -3.68
N LYS A 39 -12.98 3.64 -4.91
CA LYS A 39 -14.19 4.35 -5.32
C LYS A 39 -15.43 3.73 -4.68
N ARG A 40 -15.49 2.41 -4.59
CA ARG A 40 -16.64 1.67 -4.07
C ARG A 40 -16.67 1.70 -2.54
N PRO A 41 -17.86 1.54 -1.92
CA PRO A 41 -17.97 1.38 -0.47
C PRO A 41 -17.47 0.02 0.04
N VAL A 42 -17.02 -0.86 -0.87
CA VAL A 42 -16.54 -2.21 -0.57
C VAL A 42 -15.15 -2.43 -1.19
N LEU A 43 -14.30 -3.12 -0.44
CA LEU A 43 -12.96 -3.52 -0.86
C LEU A 43 -13.02 -4.78 -1.74
N GLY A 44 -11.88 -5.20 -2.29
CA GLY A 44 -11.70 -6.51 -2.96
C GLY A 44 -11.71 -6.48 -4.49
N GLY A 45 -12.14 -5.38 -5.10
CA GLY A 45 -12.12 -5.24 -6.57
C GLY A 45 -12.99 -6.30 -7.25
N ALA A 46 -12.40 -7.09 -8.14
CA ALA A 46 -13.03 -8.22 -8.83
C ALA A 46 -12.96 -9.55 -8.04
N ALA A 47 -12.37 -9.56 -6.84
CA ALA A 47 -12.19 -10.74 -6.00
C ALA A 47 -13.19 -10.79 -4.82
N ILE A 48 -14.25 -9.97 -4.87
CA ILE A 48 -15.42 -9.97 -3.99
C ILE A 48 -16.68 -10.26 -4.79
#